data_AF-A0A9E5R8R8-F1
#
_entry.id   AF-A0A9E5R8R8-F1
#
_cell.length_a   1.000
_cell.length_b   1.000
_cell.length_c   1.000
_cell.angle_alpha   90.00
_cell.angle_beta   90.00
_cell.angle_gamma   90.00
#
_symmetry.space_group_name_H-M   'P 1'
#
loop_
_entity.id
_entity.type
_entity.pdbx_description
1 polymer ?
#
loop_
_entity_poly.entity_id
_entity_poly.type
_entity_poly.pdbx_seq_one_letter_code
_entity_poly.pdbx_strand_id
1 'polypeptide(L)'
;MPLKGTLRVFSTTQLLNLINLAKKTGVLRIYEGIPSGKQLTLGDGETQIPELLPGEQRAEVFFKEGKLLYASMKDRSGDLTSVLQKAGKLNVEQARQIRERGKSHSDKALALMLINANYVTKQNIVQSIQKHTVDIVFDLMTWDKEPFEFDEHTSLPGDRIVVPINLENVIIEGTRRIVDLKKLEEELPNLDFALKFREAAGDKFKDKDIQLSAAEWRVVGFVNPKNSIRQIAKACNMTDSEIRRVVHALLQAGLVELVKPPSVRPVGNTKKTAASTLRIQREGAPNKQVVNRLIDKIKSI
;
A
#
# COMPACT_ATOMS: atom_id res chain seq x y z
N MET A 1 -11.95 -15.88 27.89
CA MET A 1 -11.07 -16.61 26.95
C MET A 1 -10.87 -15.73 25.73
N PRO A 2 -9.65 -15.62 25.19
CA PRO A 2 -9.39 -14.83 23.99
C PRO A 2 -10.10 -15.44 22.78
N LEU A 3 -10.69 -14.60 21.93
CA LEU A 3 -11.30 -15.04 20.67
C LEU A 3 -10.19 -15.28 19.65
N LYS A 4 -10.04 -16.50 19.14
CA LYS A 4 -9.00 -16.87 18.17
C LYS A 4 -9.62 -17.47 16.91
N GLY A 5 -8.97 -17.30 15.77
CA GLY A 5 -9.44 -17.87 14.51
C GLY A 5 -8.57 -17.47 13.32
N THR A 6 -9.11 -17.62 12.11
CA THR A 6 -8.47 -17.18 10.87
C THR A 6 -9.34 -16.16 10.15
N LEU A 7 -8.73 -15.18 9.50
CA LEU A 7 -9.45 -14.15 8.73
C LEU A 7 -10.23 -14.73 7.55
N ARG A 8 -9.92 -15.97 7.14
CA ARG A 8 -10.63 -16.71 6.10
C ARG A 8 -12.03 -17.12 6.52
N VAL A 9 -12.20 -17.45 7.80
CA VAL A 9 -13.48 -17.87 8.38
C VAL A 9 -14.21 -16.68 8.98
N PHE A 10 -13.47 -15.75 9.58
CA PHE A 10 -14.03 -14.58 10.24
C PHE A 10 -13.24 -13.33 9.87
N SER A 11 -13.73 -12.62 8.86
CA SER A 11 -13.06 -11.46 8.26
C SER A 11 -12.84 -10.32 9.24
N THR A 12 -11.88 -9.44 8.94
CA THR A 12 -11.62 -8.23 9.71
C THR A 12 -12.88 -7.37 9.85
N THR A 13 -13.72 -7.26 8.81
CA THR A 13 -15.00 -6.53 8.87
C THR A 13 -15.94 -7.11 9.93
N GLN A 14 -16.05 -8.44 9.99
CA GLN A 14 -16.88 -9.13 11.00
C GLN A 14 -16.33 -8.94 12.41
N LEU A 15 -14.99 -8.97 12.57
CA LEU A 15 -14.32 -8.67 13.84
C LEU A 15 -14.63 -7.25 14.32
N LEU A 16 -14.47 -6.25 13.46
CA LEU A 16 -14.77 -4.86 13.80
C LEU A 16 -16.24 -4.66 14.17
N ASN A 17 -17.16 -5.31 13.44
CA ASN A 17 -18.58 -5.23 13.74
C ASN A 17 -18.92 -5.87 15.11
N LEU A 18 -18.35 -7.05 15.41
CA LEU A 18 -18.51 -7.71 16.70
C LEU A 18 -17.98 -6.83 17.83
N ILE A 19 -16.78 -6.27 17.67
CA ILE A 19 -16.16 -5.38 18.66
C ILE A 19 -17.03 -4.15 18.91
N ASN A 20 -17.56 -3.55 17.84
CA ASN A 20 -18.43 -2.37 17.94
C ASN A 20 -19.74 -2.70 18.69
N LEU A 21 -20.49 -3.70 18.22
CA LEU A 21 -21.81 -4.04 18.74
C LEU A 21 -21.76 -4.52 20.19
N ALA A 22 -20.76 -5.35 20.53
CA ALA A 22 -20.57 -5.85 21.89
C ALA A 22 -19.76 -4.88 22.79
N LYS A 23 -19.42 -3.68 22.28
CA LYS A 23 -18.62 -2.66 22.98
C LYS A 23 -17.35 -3.22 23.62
N LYS A 24 -16.65 -4.11 22.91
CA LYS A 24 -15.48 -4.81 23.42
C LYS A 24 -14.32 -3.84 23.65
N THR A 25 -13.55 -4.11 24.70
CA THR A 25 -12.28 -3.46 25.01
C THR A 25 -11.21 -4.52 24.96
N GLY A 26 -10.07 -4.23 24.34
CA GLY A 26 -9.01 -5.23 24.17
C GLY A 26 -8.10 -4.93 22.98
N VAL A 27 -7.30 -5.90 22.61
CA VAL A 27 -6.39 -5.84 21.46
C VAL A 27 -6.65 -7.00 20.51
N LEU A 28 -6.78 -6.68 19.22
CA LEU A 28 -6.74 -7.64 18.12
C LEU A 28 -5.31 -7.74 17.62
N ARG A 29 -4.73 -8.93 17.66
CA ARG A 29 -3.42 -9.25 17.08
C ARG A 29 -3.62 -10.13 15.86
N ILE A 30 -2.88 -9.84 14.80
CA ILE A 30 -2.88 -10.62 13.57
C ILE A 30 -1.46 -11.11 13.29
N TYR A 31 -1.36 -12.39 12.94
CA TYR A 31 -0.09 -13.12 12.82
C TYR A 31 0.18 -13.52 11.38
N GLU A 32 1.44 -13.80 11.08
CA GLU A 32 1.79 -14.56 9.90
C GLU A 32 1.18 -15.97 9.97
N GLY A 33 0.62 -16.46 8.87
CA GLY A 33 0.05 -17.79 8.80
C GLY A 33 1.11 -18.82 8.41
N ILE A 34 1.49 -19.69 9.32
CA ILE A 34 2.42 -20.81 9.05
C ILE A 34 1.59 -22.07 8.76
N PRO A 35 1.69 -22.68 7.56
CA PRO A 35 0.97 -23.92 7.26
C PRO A 35 1.34 -25.05 8.24
N SER A 36 0.35 -25.61 8.93
CA SER A 36 0.58 -26.74 9.86
C SER A 36 0.75 -28.08 9.15
N GLY A 37 0.35 -28.14 7.87
CA GLY A 37 0.22 -29.37 7.09
C GLY A 37 -1.12 -30.11 7.30
N LYS A 38 -1.96 -29.65 8.24
CA LYS A 38 -3.31 -30.19 8.45
C LYS A 38 -4.36 -29.39 7.68
N GLN A 39 -5.50 -30.02 7.41
CA GLN A 39 -6.68 -29.37 6.85
C GLN A 39 -7.74 -29.24 7.95
N LEU A 40 -8.40 -28.09 8.01
CA LEU A 40 -9.60 -27.86 8.81
C LEU A 40 -10.82 -27.99 7.91
N THR A 41 -11.78 -28.80 8.31
CA THR A 41 -13.12 -28.81 7.71
C THR A 41 -13.94 -27.69 8.31
N LEU A 42 -14.51 -26.83 7.48
CA LEU A 42 -15.42 -25.77 7.91
C LEU A 42 -16.73 -26.37 8.44
N GLY A 43 -17.56 -25.52 9.06
CA GLY A 43 -18.83 -25.94 9.64
C GLY A 43 -19.86 -26.50 8.64
N ASP A 44 -19.61 -26.38 7.33
CA ASP A 44 -20.39 -26.99 6.26
C ASP A 44 -20.08 -28.49 6.05
N GLY A 45 -19.01 -29.02 6.67
CA GLY A 45 -18.61 -30.41 6.57
C GLY A 45 -17.91 -30.80 5.26
N GLU A 46 -17.85 -29.90 4.27
CA GLU A 46 -17.32 -30.17 2.93
C GLU A 46 -16.07 -29.35 2.62
N THR A 47 -16.04 -28.08 3.05
CA THR A 47 -14.97 -27.18 2.66
C THR A 47 -13.74 -27.40 3.55
N GLN A 48 -12.65 -27.85 2.94
CA GLN A 48 -11.35 -27.98 3.62
C GLN A 48 -10.48 -26.75 3.36
N ILE A 49 -9.93 -26.18 4.43
CA ILE A 49 -8.95 -25.10 4.37
C ILE A 49 -7.68 -25.50 5.09
N PRO A 50 -6.49 -25.07 4.63
CA PRO A 50 -5.25 -25.36 5.33
C PRO A 50 -5.28 -24.71 6.72
N GLU A 51 -4.91 -25.48 7.73
CA GLU A 51 -4.70 -24.95 9.07
C GLU A 51 -3.45 -24.07 9.06
N LEU A 52 -3.61 -22.83 9.52
CA LEU A 52 -2.53 -21.86 9.68
C LEU A 52 -2.29 -21.63 11.17
N LEU A 53 -1.09 -21.95 11.63
CA LEU A 53 -0.63 -21.63 12.97
C LEU A 53 -0.14 -20.19 13.02
N PRO A 54 -0.33 -19.48 14.16
CA PRO A 54 0.19 -18.13 14.33
C PRO A 54 1.72 -18.17 14.39
N GLY A 55 2.35 -17.50 13.43
CA GLY A 55 3.78 -17.21 13.41
C GLY A 55 4.10 -15.89 14.09
N GLU A 56 4.90 -15.05 13.43
CA GLU A 56 5.25 -13.74 13.96
C GLU A 56 4.06 -12.76 13.93
N GLN A 57 3.94 -11.90 14.95
CA GLN A 57 2.92 -10.85 14.98
C GLN A 57 3.19 -9.84 13.86
N ARG A 58 2.20 -9.64 12.98
CA ARG A 58 2.27 -8.70 11.86
C ARG A 58 1.54 -7.39 12.15
N ALA A 59 0.48 -7.42 12.94
CA ALA A 59 -0.29 -6.23 13.28
C ALA A 59 -0.97 -6.34 14.64
N GLU A 60 -1.29 -5.18 15.22
CA GLU A 60 -2.13 -5.06 16.41
C GLU A 60 -3.04 -3.84 16.33
N VAL A 61 -4.26 -4.00 16.85
CA VAL A 61 -5.29 -2.95 16.88
C VAL A 61 -5.95 -2.94 18.25
N PHE A 62 -5.95 -1.78 18.90
CA PHE A 62 -6.50 -1.60 20.24
C PHE A 62 -7.86 -0.95 20.20
N PHE A 63 -8.74 -1.44 21.06
CA PHE A 63 -10.12 -1.00 21.16
C PHE A 63 -10.48 -0.71 22.61
N LYS A 64 -11.40 0.24 22.80
CA LYS A 64 -12.03 0.53 24.09
C LYS A 64 -13.48 0.87 23.89
N GLU A 65 -14.35 0.14 24.57
CA GLU A 65 -15.81 0.34 24.54
C GLU A 65 -16.37 0.37 23.10
N GLY A 66 -15.87 -0.52 22.23
CA GLY A 66 -16.26 -0.58 20.82
C GLY A 66 -15.63 0.50 19.92
N LYS A 67 -14.77 1.37 20.45
CA LYS A 67 -14.06 2.40 19.68
C LYS A 67 -12.64 1.97 19.35
N LEU A 68 -12.18 2.31 18.15
CA LEU A 68 -10.81 2.12 17.71
C LEU A 68 -9.91 3.18 18.35
N LEU A 69 -8.83 2.76 19.02
CA LEU A 69 -7.90 3.67 19.71
C LEU A 69 -6.56 3.81 18.99
N TYR A 70 -5.99 2.70 18.55
CA TYR A 70 -4.65 2.65 17.99
C TYR A 70 -4.53 1.42 17.08
N ALA A 71 -3.71 1.52 16.04
CA ALA A 71 -3.41 0.43 15.15
C ALA A 71 -1.94 0.52 14.72
N SER A 72 -1.27 -0.63 14.57
CA SER A 72 0.10 -0.69 14.08
C SER A 72 0.38 -1.96 13.29
N MET A 73 1.37 -1.89 12.42
CA MET A 73 1.87 -3.02 11.63
C MET A 73 3.39 -3.10 11.76
N LYS A 74 3.93 -4.31 11.69
CA LYS A 74 5.38 -4.58 11.85
C LYS A 74 6.24 -3.82 10.83
N ASP A 75 5.75 -3.66 9.61
CA ASP A 75 6.43 -3.00 8.49
C ASP A 75 6.24 -1.47 8.47
N ARG A 76 5.43 -0.92 9.39
CA ARG A 76 5.10 0.50 9.43
C ARG A 76 5.42 1.08 10.79
N SER A 77 6.36 2.03 10.81
CA SER A 77 6.60 2.83 12.00
C SER A 77 5.30 3.55 12.40
N GLY A 78 4.94 3.42 13.67
CA GLY A 78 3.77 4.05 14.29
C GLY A 78 4.14 5.18 15.26
N ASP A 79 5.38 5.68 15.20
CA ASP A 79 5.83 6.86 15.95
C ASP A 79 5.18 8.13 15.39
N LEU A 80 4.90 9.10 16.27
CA LEU A 80 4.27 10.37 15.86
C LEU A 80 5.02 11.05 14.70
N THR A 81 6.35 10.96 14.69
CA THR A 81 7.17 11.58 13.65
C THR A 81 6.93 10.97 12.28
N SER A 82 6.86 9.64 12.15
CA SER A 82 6.52 9.01 10.87
C SER A 82 5.09 9.29 10.43
N VAL A 83 4.13 9.36 11.37
CA VAL A 83 2.74 9.72 11.09
C VAL A 83 2.66 11.12 10.48
N LEU A 84 3.32 12.11 11.10
CA LEU A 84 3.34 13.48 10.61
C LEU A 84 4.12 13.63 9.30
N GLN A 85 5.20 12.87 9.11
CA GLN A 85 5.94 12.83 7.85
C GLN A 85 5.05 12.28 6.72
N LYS A 86 4.37 11.16 6.95
CA LYS A 86 3.43 10.57 5.96
C LYS A 86 2.27 11.51 5.64
N ALA A 87 1.81 12.29 6.61
CA ALA A 87 0.79 13.31 6.41
C ALA A 87 1.30 14.57 5.69
N GLY A 88 2.59 14.65 5.33
CA GLY A 88 3.21 15.81 4.68
C GLY A 88 3.36 17.03 5.59
N LYS A 89 3.20 16.85 6.91
CA LYS A 89 3.34 17.92 7.92
C LYS A 89 4.79 18.17 8.31
N LEU A 90 5.64 17.17 8.12
CA LEU A 90 7.08 17.25 8.31
C LEU A 90 7.78 16.80 7.03
N ASN A 91 8.80 17.53 6.61
CA ASN A 91 9.69 17.06 5.54
C ASN A 91 10.67 15.99 6.07
N VAL A 92 11.41 15.36 5.15
CA VAL A 92 12.32 14.24 5.47
C VAL A 92 13.42 14.66 6.44
N GLU A 93 14.03 15.84 6.24
CA GLU A 93 15.10 16.35 7.10
C GLU A 93 14.60 16.72 8.49
N GLN A 94 13.44 17.37 8.58
CA GLN A 94 12.77 17.71 9.84
C GLN A 94 12.45 16.43 10.62
N ALA A 95 11.85 15.43 9.96
CA ALA A 95 11.53 14.15 10.58
C ALA A 95 12.79 13.45 11.11
N ARG A 96 13.91 13.51 10.36
CA ARG A 96 15.20 12.95 10.81
C ARG A 96 15.73 13.65 12.07
N GLN A 97 15.79 14.99 12.06
CA GLN A 97 16.26 15.77 13.20
C GLN A 97 15.38 15.56 14.44
N ILE A 98 14.06 15.51 14.26
CA ILE A 98 13.11 15.26 15.34
C ILE A 98 13.31 13.85 15.90
N ARG A 99 13.53 12.82 15.08
CA ARG A 99 13.83 11.47 15.59
C ARG A 99 15.14 11.43 16.36
N GLU A 100 16.20 12.07 15.86
CA GLU A 100 17.50 12.08 16.52
C GLU A 100 17.43 12.74 17.91
N ARG A 101 16.72 13.87 18.01
CA ARG A 101 16.49 14.58 19.28
C ARG A 101 15.44 13.90 20.16
N GLY A 102 14.52 13.17 19.54
CA GLY A 102 13.30 12.63 20.13
C GLY A 102 13.38 11.20 20.65
N LYS A 103 14.51 10.50 20.48
CA LYS A 103 14.68 9.10 20.96
C LYS A 103 14.39 8.93 22.46
N SER A 104 14.47 10.01 23.24
CA SER A 104 14.27 10.02 24.68
C SER A 104 12.94 10.64 25.13
N HIS A 105 12.09 11.07 24.19
CA HIS A 105 10.84 11.78 24.49
C HIS A 105 9.61 10.96 24.10
N SER A 106 8.56 11.03 24.91
CA SER A 106 7.27 10.43 24.60
C SER A 106 6.57 11.13 23.44
N ASP A 107 5.63 10.45 22.77
CA ASP A 107 4.82 11.04 21.69
C ASP A 107 4.13 12.33 22.15
N LYS A 108 3.69 12.40 23.43
CA LYS A 108 3.09 13.60 24.02
C LYS A 108 4.09 14.74 24.15
N ALA A 109 5.29 14.48 24.66
CA ALA A 109 6.34 15.48 24.77
C ALA A 109 6.76 16.01 23.39
N LEU A 110 6.88 15.11 22.40
CA LEU A 110 7.17 15.48 21.01
C LEU A 110 6.06 16.33 20.39
N ALA A 111 4.79 15.96 20.58
CA ALA A 111 3.66 16.75 20.12
C ALA A 111 3.68 18.17 20.68
N LEU A 112 3.92 18.33 21.99
CA LEU A 112 4.01 19.64 22.63
C LEU A 112 5.16 20.46 22.07
N MET A 113 6.33 19.86 21.86
CA MET A 113 7.49 20.53 21.27
C MET A 113 7.19 21.04 19.85
N LEU A 114 6.55 20.22 19.02
CA LEU A 114 6.20 20.60 17.64
C LEU A 114 5.12 21.68 17.57
N ILE A 115 4.18 21.67 18.53
CA ILE A 115 3.17 22.72 18.67
C ILE A 115 3.83 24.03 19.10
N ASN A 116 4.67 24.01 20.14
CA ASN A 116 5.32 25.22 20.67
C ASN A 116 6.27 25.85 19.66
N ALA A 117 6.90 25.03 18.81
CA ALA A 117 7.75 25.51 17.72
C ALA A 117 6.96 25.89 16.45
N ASN A 118 5.62 25.91 16.50
CA ASN A 118 4.72 26.27 15.39
C ASN A 118 4.88 25.41 14.12
N TYR A 119 5.43 24.20 14.21
CA TYR A 119 5.54 23.29 13.06
C TYR A 119 4.20 22.64 12.71
N VAL A 120 3.40 22.30 13.74
CA VAL A 120 2.10 21.65 13.57
C VAL A 120 1.11 22.15 14.61
N THR A 121 -0.17 22.14 14.28
CA THR A 121 -1.24 22.43 15.25
C THR A 121 -1.76 21.15 15.91
N LYS A 122 -2.41 21.29 17.08
CA LYS A 122 -3.11 20.18 17.74
C LYS A 122 -4.09 19.47 16.79
N GLN A 123 -4.84 20.24 15.99
CA GLN A 123 -5.78 19.69 15.03
C GLN A 123 -5.07 18.87 13.94
N ASN A 124 -3.92 19.35 13.45
CA ASN A 124 -3.13 18.61 12.46
C ASN A 124 -2.62 17.28 13.01
N ILE A 125 -2.17 17.25 14.28
CA ILE A 125 -1.76 16.01 14.96
C ILE A 125 -2.94 15.05 15.06
N VAL A 126 -4.08 15.51 15.60
CA VAL A 126 -5.28 14.68 15.78
C VAL A 126 -5.74 14.07 14.45
N GLN A 127 -5.85 14.88 13.39
CA GLN A 127 -6.25 14.41 12.06
C GLN A 127 -5.24 13.41 11.47
N SER A 128 -3.94 13.66 11.64
CA SER A 128 -2.90 12.77 11.12
C SER A 128 -2.91 11.41 11.81
N ILE A 129 -3.08 11.40 13.14
CA ILE A 129 -3.20 10.16 13.93
C ILE A 129 -4.47 9.41 13.54
N GLN A 130 -5.63 10.07 13.49
CA GLN A 130 -6.89 9.43 13.11
C GLN A 130 -6.79 8.80 11.72
N LYS A 131 -6.28 9.56 10.75
CA LYS A 131 -6.08 9.08 9.38
C LYS A 131 -5.15 7.87 9.34
N HIS A 132 -4.00 7.94 10.01
CA HIS A 132 -3.04 6.85 10.04
C HIS A 132 -3.62 5.57 10.65
N THR A 133 -4.30 5.67 11.79
CA THR A 133 -4.94 4.55 12.47
C THR A 133 -6.00 3.90 11.57
N VAL A 134 -6.82 4.70 10.90
CA VAL A 134 -7.86 4.21 9.98
C VAL A 134 -7.25 3.60 8.71
N ASP A 135 -6.21 4.20 8.14
CA ASP A 135 -5.53 3.67 6.95
C ASP A 135 -4.93 2.28 7.24
N ILE A 136 -4.36 2.07 8.44
CA ILE A 136 -3.91 0.73 8.88
C ILE A 136 -5.07 -0.26 8.94
N VAL A 137 -6.20 0.13 9.55
CA VAL A 137 -7.36 -0.77 9.64
C VAL A 137 -7.89 -1.14 8.24
N PHE A 138 -7.93 -0.19 7.30
CA PHE A 138 -8.33 -0.48 5.92
C PHE A 138 -7.40 -1.48 5.25
N ASP A 139 -6.10 -1.39 5.48
CA ASP A 139 -5.15 -2.37 4.94
C ASP A 139 -5.36 -3.75 5.57
N LEU A 140 -5.63 -3.84 6.88
CA LEU A 140 -5.99 -5.10 7.54
C LEU A 140 -7.30 -5.70 7.04
N MET A 141 -8.22 -4.88 6.53
CA MET A 141 -9.46 -5.37 5.92
C MET A 141 -9.23 -6.04 4.56
N THR A 142 -8.05 -5.85 3.94
CA THR A 142 -7.67 -6.55 2.70
C THR A 142 -7.09 -7.95 2.93
N TRP A 143 -6.75 -8.29 4.18
CA TRP A 143 -6.16 -9.57 4.57
C TRP A 143 -7.24 -10.64 4.72
N ASP A 144 -7.02 -11.83 4.16
CA ASP A 144 -8.05 -12.86 3.99
C ASP A 144 -7.69 -14.23 4.57
N LYS A 145 -6.48 -14.42 5.10
CA LYS A 145 -5.99 -15.76 5.50
C LYS A 145 -5.36 -15.79 6.88
N GLU A 146 -4.88 -14.66 7.36
CA GLU A 146 -4.01 -14.57 8.52
C GLU A 146 -4.71 -15.09 9.80
N PRO A 147 -3.99 -15.81 10.68
CA PRO A 147 -4.48 -16.12 12.03
C PRO A 147 -4.62 -14.84 12.85
N PHE A 148 -5.64 -14.80 13.72
CA PHE A 148 -5.86 -13.68 14.64
C PHE A 148 -6.16 -14.15 16.07
N GLU A 149 -5.92 -13.25 17.01
CA GLU A 149 -6.30 -13.38 18.42
C GLU A 149 -6.82 -12.04 18.94
N PHE A 150 -7.97 -12.04 19.60
CA PHE A 150 -8.50 -10.90 20.34
C PHE A 150 -8.46 -11.16 21.83
N ASP A 151 -7.73 -10.31 22.56
CA ASP A 151 -7.56 -10.39 24.01
C ASP A 151 -8.18 -9.17 24.69
N GLU A 152 -9.20 -9.42 25.51
CA GLU A 152 -9.97 -8.41 26.24
C GLU A 152 -9.21 -7.82 27.45
N HIS A 153 -8.16 -8.50 27.93
CA HIS A 153 -7.47 -8.13 29.15
C HIS A 153 -6.24 -7.24 28.91
N THR A 154 -5.84 -7.06 27.64
CA THR A 154 -4.73 -6.17 27.29
C THR A 154 -5.24 -4.76 26.98
N SER A 155 -4.68 -3.76 27.67
CA SER A 155 -4.88 -2.34 27.37
C SER A 155 -3.69 -1.75 26.62
N LEU A 156 -3.90 -0.61 25.96
CA LEU A 156 -2.84 0.09 25.25
C LEU A 156 -1.74 0.53 26.23
N PRO A 157 -0.45 0.26 25.95
CA PRO A 157 0.65 0.74 26.76
C PRO A 157 0.61 2.28 26.91
N GLY A 158 0.78 2.75 28.15
CA GLY A 158 0.60 4.15 28.49
C GLY A 158 1.79 5.02 28.08
N ASP A 159 1.76 5.59 26.87
CA ASP A 159 2.42 6.88 26.55
C ASP A 159 2.04 7.47 25.17
N ARG A 160 1.05 6.89 24.50
CA ARG A 160 0.66 7.30 23.15
C ARG A 160 -0.45 8.34 23.16
N ILE A 161 -0.45 9.19 22.14
CA ILE A 161 -1.59 10.06 21.85
C ILE A 161 -2.64 9.21 21.12
N VAL A 162 -3.76 8.95 21.79
CA VAL A 162 -4.89 8.23 21.20
C VAL A 162 -6.02 9.18 20.90
N VAL A 163 -6.69 8.93 19.78
CA VAL A 163 -7.92 9.62 19.42
C VAL A 163 -8.96 8.53 19.15
N PRO A 164 -9.98 8.36 20.03
CA PRO A 164 -11.01 7.35 19.81
C PRO A 164 -11.77 7.59 18.51
N ILE A 165 -11.96 6.53 17.72
CA ILE A 165 -12.66 6.54 16.43
C ILE A 165 -13.84 5.57 16.49
N ASN A 166 -15.01 6.06 16.09
CA ASN A 166 -16.22 5.26 15.99
C ASN A 166 -16.10 4.28 14.81
N LEU A 167 -16.41 3.01 15.06
CA LEU A 167 -16.20 1.95 14.08
C LEU A 167 -17.26 1.92 12.97
N GLU A 168 -18.44 2.50 13.16
CA GLU A 168 -19.53 2.47 12.18
C GLU A 168 -19.08 3.02 10.82
N ASN A 169 -18.54 4.24 10.81
CA ASN A 169 -18.09 4.88 9.58
C ASN A 169 -16.86 4.16 8.98
N VAL A 170 -16.00 3.60 9.83
CA VAL A 170 -14.82 2.83 9.39
C VAL A 170 -15.28 1.54 8.70
N ILE A 171 -16.26 0.82 9.25
CA ILE A 171 -16.78 -0.42 8.68
C ILE A 171 -17.48 -0.16 7.34
N ILE A 172 -18.33 0.88 7.27
CA ILE A 172 -19.04 1.24 6.04
C ILE A 172 -18.05 1.61 4.94
N GLU A 173 -17.12 2.52 5.23
CA GLU A 173 -16.13 2.98 4.26
C GLU A 173 -15.16 1.86 3.87
N GLY A 174 -14.73 1.03 4.83
CA GLY A 174 -13.83 -0.08 4.56
C GLY A 174 -14.47 -1.14 3.66
N THR A 175 -15.75 -1.44 3.89
CA THR A 175 -16.52 -2.36 3.02
C THR A 175 -16.65 -1.80 1.61
N ARG A 176 -16.96 -0.50 1.48
CA ARG A 176 -17.01 0.18 0.18
C ARG A 176 -15.69 0.07 -0.57
N ARG A 177 -14.58 0.33 0.11
CA ARG A 177 -13.23 0.25 -0.47
C ARG A 177 -12.87 -1.16 -0.95
N ILE A 178 -13.25 -2.20 -0.22
CA ILE A 178 -13.02 -3.59 -0.65
C ILE A 178 -13.80 -3.89 -1.93
N VAL A 179 -15.08 -3.50 -1.99
CA VAL A 179 -15.91 -3.69 -3.19
C VAL A 179 -15.32 -2.95 -4.38
N ASP A 180 -14.91 -1.69 -4.19
CA ASP A 180 -14.31 -0.89 -5.25
C ASP A 180 -12.96 -1.49 -5.70
N LEU A 181 -12.15 -2.01 -4.78
CA LEU A 181 -10.92 -2.73 -5.12
C LEU A 181 -11.18 -3.97 -5.98
N LYS A 182 -12.18 -4.78 -5.63
CA LYS A 182 -12.54 -5.97 -6.42
C LYS A 182 -12.98 -5.62 -7.84
N LYS A 183 -13.80 -4.57 -7.99
CA LYS A 183 -14.18 -4.06 -9.32
C LYS A 183 -12.98 -3.63 -10.15
N LEU A 184 -12.01 -2.95 -9.53
CA LEU A 184 -10.76 -2.57 -10.21
C LEU A 184 -9.94 -3.78 -10.65
N GLU A 185 -9.92 -4.85 -9.85
CA GLU A 185 -9.27 -6.11 -10.22
C GLU A 185 -10.00 -6.82 -11.38
N GLU A 186 -11.33 -6.75 -11.43
CA GLU A 186 -12.14 -7.30 -12.53
C GLU A 186 -11.97 -6.52 -13.83
N GLU A 187 -11.89 -5.19 -13.77
CA GLU A 187 -11.71 -4.32 -14.93
C GLU A 187 -10.27 -4.33 -15.48
N LEU A 188 -9.28 -4.42 -14.59
CA LEU A 188 -7.85 -4.48 -14.94
C LEU A 188 -7.17 -5.70 -14.32
N PRO A 189 -7.53 -6.93 -14.77
CA PRO A 189 -7.02 -8.15 -14.18
C PRO A 189 -5.54 -8.37 -14.49
N ASN A 190 -5.10 -7.96 -15.69
CA ASN A 190 -3.74 -8.14 -16.15
C ASN A 190 -2.97 -6.81 -16.20
N LEU A 191 -1.95 -6.69 -15.36
CA LEU A 191 -1.05 -5.52 -15.30
C LEU A 191 0.09 -5.58 -16.33
N ASP A 192 0.16 -6.62 -17.15
CA ASP A 192 1.18 -6.75 -18.20
C ASP A 192 0.81 -5.97 -19.46
N PHE A 193 -0.42 -5.41 -19.53
CA PHE A 193 -0.78 -4.44 -20.56
C PHE A 193 0.05 -3.15 -20.41
N ALA A 194 0.35 -2.50 -21.53
CA ALA A 194 0.98 -1.20 -21.57
C ALA A 194 -0.06 -0.08 -21.73
N LEU A 195 0.35 1.15 -21.44
CA LEU A 195 -0.48 2.34 -21.60
C LEU A 195 0.05 3.20 -22.74
N LYS A 196 -0.87 3.75 -23.54
CA LYS A 196 -0.56 4.83 -24.47
C LYS A 196 -1.47 6.03 -24.22
N PHE A 197 -0.97 7.23 -24.49
CA PHE A 197 -1.82 8.42 -24.49
C PHE A 197 -2.79 8.35 -25.67
N ARG A 198 -4.04 8.77 -25.42
CA ARG A 198 -4.99 9.03 -26.50
C ARG A 198 -4.54 10.26 -27.27
N GLU A 199 -4.79 10.32 -28.58
CA GLU A 199 -4.41 11.47 -29.42
C GLU A 199 -4.98 12.80 -28.88
N ALA A 200 -6.24 12.78 -28.44
CA ALA A 200 -6.92 13.93 -27.83
C ALA A 200 -6.47 14.26 -26.40
N ALA A 201 -5.56 13.49 -25.79
CA ALA A 201 -5.10 13.76 -24.43
C ALA A 201 -4.26 15.04 -24.35
N GLY A 202 -3.52 15.37 -25.42
CA GLY A 202 -2.64 16.53 -25.48
C GLY A 202 -3.35 17.87 -25.28
N ASP A 203 -4.60 17.98 -25.75
CA ASP A 203 -5.41 19.19 -25.58
C ASP A 203 -5.93 19.31 -24.15
N LYS A 204 -6.36 18.18 -23.55
CA LYS A 204 -6.83 18.15 -22.16
C LYS A 204 -5.75 18.51 -21.13
N PHE A 205 -4.48 18.27 -21.43
CA PHE A 205 -3.36 18.69 -20.57
C PHE A 205 -3.05 20.19 -20.67
N LYS A 206 -3.41 20.85 -21.78
CA LYS A 206 -3.15 22.29 -22.02
C LYS A 206 -4.25 23.17 -21.42
N ASP A 207 -5.49 22.73 -21.49
CA ASP A 207 -6.66 23.55 -21.14
C ASP A 207 -6.91 23.69 -19.63
N LYS A 208 -6.00 23.21 -18.77
CA LYS A 208 -6.10 23.23 -17.28
C LYS A 208 -7.34 22.56 -16.69
N ASP A 209 -8.16 21.90 -17.50
CA ASP A 209 -9.38 21.21 -17.05
C ASP A 209 -9.11 19.99 -16.17
N ILE A 210 -7.87 19.50 -16.13
CA ILE A 210 -7.50 18.28 -15.40
C ILE A 210 -6.64 18.61 -14.19
N GLN A 211 -7.18 18.29 -13.01
CA GLN A 211 -6.43 18.28 -11.75
C GLN A 211 -5.95 16.86 -11.46
N LEU A 212 -4.67 16.59 -11.72
CA LEU A 212 -4.02 15.34 -11.32
C LEU A 212 -3.29 15.50 -9.99
N SER A 213 -3.40 14.48 -9.16
CA SER A 213 -2.58 14.28 -7.97
C SER A 213 -1.12 14.03 -8.34
N ALA A 214 -0.22 14.20 -7.36
CA ALA A 214 1.21 13.91 -7.55
C ALA A 214 1.49 12.44 -7.93
N ALA A 215 0.65 11.51 -7.48
CA ALA A 215 0.73 10.09 -7.83
C ALA A 215 0.33 9.84 -9.28
N GLU A 216 -0.76 10.44 -9.74
CA GLU A 216 -1.20 10.36 -11.14
C GLU A 216 -0.17 10.99 -12.08
N TRP A 217 0.37 12.16 -11.74
CA TRP A 217 1.44 12.80 -12.51
C TRP A 217 2.68 11.92 -12.64
N ARG A 218 3.05 11.21 -11.57
CA ARG A 218 4.17 10.26 -11.61
C ARG A 218 3.90 9.15 -12.62
N VAL A 219 2.72 8.55 -12.59
CA VAL A 219 2.33 7.49 -13.54
C VAL A 219 2.31 8.02 -14.97
N VAL A 220 1.72 9.20 -15.20
CA VAL A 220 1.70 9.88 -16.51
C VAL A 220 3.12 10.02 -17.09
N GLY A 221 4.12 10.36 -16.28
CA GLY A 221 5.51 10.47 -16.71
C GLY A 221 6.14 9.17 -17.25
N PHE A 222 5.58 8.00 -16.91
CA PHE A 222 6.07 6.69 -17.35
C PHE A 222 5.18 6.02 -18.41
N VAL A 223 4.07 6.64 -18.80
CA VAL A 223 3.15 6.11 -19.83
C VAL A 223 3.87 6.01 -21.17
N ASN A 224 4.01 4.77 -21.65
CA ASN A 224 4.64 4.45 -22.92
C ASN A 224 4.14 3.07 -23.39
N PRO A 225 3.83 2.87 -24.67
CA PRO A 225 3.45 1.55 -25.23
C PRO A 225 4.44 0.41 -24.95
N LYS A 226 5.69 0.71 -24.57
CA LYS A 226 6.73 -0.26 -24.22
C LYS A 226 6.75 -0.66 -22.74
N ASN A 227 6.12 0.14 -21.87
CA ASN A 227 6.10 -0.09 -20.43
C ASN A 227 4.76 -0.72 -20.03
N SER A 228 4.80 -1.93 -19.48
CA SER A 228 3.63 -2.53 -18.84
C SER A 228 3.22 -1.74 -17.59
N ILE A 229 1.95 -1.80 -17.22
CA ILE A 229 1.42 -1.21 -15.99
C ILE A 229 2.19 -1.73 -14.78
N ARG A 230 2.56 -3.01 -14.77
CA ARG A 230 3.42 -3.62 -13.73
C ARG A 230 4.79 -2.95 -13.63
N GLN A 231 5.44 -2.65 -14.76
CA GLN A 231 6.72 -1.93 -14.78
C GLN A 231 6.56 -0.50 -14.29
N ILE A 232 5.47 0.18 -14.68
CA ILE A 232 5.15 1.54 -14.22
C ILE A 232 4.93 1.54 -12.71
N ALA A 233 4.18 0.56 -12.17
CA ALA A 233 3.94 0.41 -10.74
C ALA A 233 5.26 0.30 -9.96
N LYS A 234 6.18 -0.56 -10.43
CA LYS A 234 7.49 -0.73 -9.82
C LYS A 234 8.32 0.55 -9.86
N ALA A 235 8.33 1.26 -10.99
CA ALA A 235 9.05 2.54 -11.12
C ALA A 235 8.46 3.65 -10.23
N CYS A 236 7.15 3.61 -10.00
CA CYS A 236 6.44 4.57 -9.16
C CYS A 236 6.41 4.19 -7.66
N ASN A 237 6.99 3.03 -7.30
CA ASN A 237 6.89 2.41 -5.97
C ASN A 237 5.43 2.28 -5.48
N MET A 238 4.57 1.77 -6.36
CA MET A 238 3.15 1.54 -6.11
C MET A 238 2.85 0.04 -6.03
N THR A 239 1.91 -0.31 -5.16
CA THR A 239 1.29 -1.64 -5.11
C THR A 239 0.37 -1.86 -6.32
N ASP A 240 0.07 -3.12 -6.61
CA ASP A 240 -0.85 -3.53 -7.69
C ASP A 240 -2.22 -2.86 -7.55
N SER A 241 -2.73 -2.65 -6.33
CA SER A 241 -4.00 -1.97 -6.07
C SER A 241 -3.93 -0.45 -6.28
N GLU A 242 -2.83 0.18 -5.89
CA GLU A 242 -2.61 1.61 -6.09
C GLU A 242 -2.49 1.95 -7.58
N ILE A 243 -1.70 1.17 -8.33
CA ILE A 243 -1.56 1.42 -9.77
C ILE A 243 -2.87 1.18 -10.51
N ARG A 244 -3.68 0.17 -10.12
CA ARG A 244 -5.02 -0.04 -10.72
C ARG A 244 -5.91 1.17 -10.54
N ARG A 245 -5.95 1.77 -9.34
CA ARG A 245 -6.74 2.98 -9.07
C ARG A 245 -6.32 4.15 -9.97
N VAL A 246 -5.01 4.41 -10.05
CA VAL A 246 -4.48 5.50 -10.87
C VAL A 246 -4.77 5.25 -12.36
N VAL A 247 -4.50 4.04 -12.85
CA VAL A 247 -4.72 3.71 -14.26
C VAL A 247 -6.21 3.75 -14.61
N HIS A 248 -7.09 3.25 -13.74
CA HIS A 248 -8.53 3.36 -13.93
C HIS A 248 -8.97 4.82 -14.03
N ALA A 249 -8.52 5.71 -13.12
CA ALA A 249 -8.83 7.14 -13.20
C ALA A 249 -8.38 7.77 -14.54
N LEU A 250 -7.17 7.45 -14.99
CA LEU A 250 -6.65 7.94 -16.28
C LEU A 250 -7.43 7.38 -17.49
N LEU A 251 -7.88 6.13 -17.43
CA LEU A 251 -8.73 5.50 -18.46
C LEU A 251 -10.11 6.17 -18.51
N GLN A 252 -10.75 6.38 -17.36
CA GLN A 252 -12.07 7.04 -17.25
C GLN A 252 -12.02 8.51 -17.70
N ALA A 253 -10.92 9.21 -17.42
CA ALA A 253 -10.68 10.57 -17.94
C ALA A 253 -10.41 10.59 -19.46
N GLY A 254 -10.23 9.42 -20.09
CA GLY A 254 -9.92 9.27 -21.51
C GLY A 254 -8.52 9.75 -21.87
N LEU A 255 -7.60 9.85 -20.90
CA LEU A 255 -6.23 10.32 -21.11
C LEU A 255 -5.34 9.23 -21.69
N VAL A 256 -5.58 7.99 -21.27
CA VAL A 256 -4.82 6.83 -21.72
C VAL A 256 -5.75 5.76 -22.27
N GLU A 257 -5.17 4.79 -22.96
CA GLU A 257 -5.82 3.56 -23.38
C GLU A 257 -4.86 2.38 -23.26
N LEU A 258 -5.43 1.19 -23.08
CA LEU A 258 -4.68 -0.06 -22.94
C LEU A 258 -4.17 -0.53 -24.31
N VAL A 259 -2.91 -0.94 -24.35
CA VAL A 259 -2.30 -1.61 -25.50
C VAL A 259 -1.59 -2.87 -25.05
N LYS A 260 -1.66 -3.92 -25.88
CA LYS A 260 -0.79 -5.08 -25.65
C LYS A 260 0.66 -4.59 -25.80
N PRO A 261 1.55 -4.87 -24.84
CA PRO A 261 2.96 -4.53 -25.01
C PRO A 261 3.46 -5.23 -26.29
N PRO A 262 4.36 -4.61 -27.05
CA PRO A 262 5.02 -5.29 -28.15
C PRO A 262 5.67 -6.53 -27.57
N SER A 263 5.12 -7.70 -27.91
CA SER A 263 5.52 -8.99 -27.37
C SER A 263 7.04 -9.09 -27.34
N VAL A 264 7.65 -9.18 -26.16
CA VAL A 264 8.91 -9.91 -26.06
C VAL A 264 8.51 -11.32 -26.48
N ARG A 265 8.95 -11.73 -27.67
CA ARG A 265 8.62 -13.04 -28.25
C ARG A 265 8.71 -14.09 -27.13
N PRO A 266 7.73 -15.00 -26.98
CA PRO A 266 7.94 -16.16 -26.14
C PRO A 266 9.24 -16.79 -26.64
N VAL A 267 10.19 -17.04 -25.75
CA VAL A 267 11.33 -17.89 -26.07
C VAL A 267 10.72 -19.25 -26.41
N GLY A 268 10.48 -19.45 -27.70
CA GLY A 268 9.91 -20.67 -28.23
C GLY A 268 10.86 -21.79 -27.86
N ASN A 269 10.32 -22.76 -27.13
CA ASN A 269 10.92 -24.05 -26.89
C ASN A 269 11.27 -24.68 -28.25
N THR A 270 12.49 -24.42 -28.75
CA THR A 270 13.02 -25.07 -29.93
C THR A 270 13.71 -26.33 -29.44
N LYS A 271 13.11 -27.46 -29.83
CA LYS A 271 13.66 -28.80 -29.68
C LYS A 271 15.10 -28.84 -30.19
N LYS A 272 15.91 -29.58 -29.45
CA LYS A 272 17.29 -29.97 -29.74
C LYS A 272 17.45 -30.49 -31.18
N THR A 273 18.44 -29.96 -31.89
CA THR A 273 19.34 -30.73 -32.76
C THR A 273 20.72 -30.07 -32.75
N ALA A 274 21.74 -30.86 -32.40
CA ALA A 274 23.16 -30.54 -32.47
C ALA A 274 23.60 -30.28 -33.94
N ALA A 275 24.73 -29.69 -34.31
CA ALA A 275 26.01 -29.42 -33.66
C ALA A 275 26.79 -28.33 -34.45
N SER A 276 27.94 -27.91 -33.89
CA SER A 276 29.04 -27.10 -34.50
C SER A 276 28.74 -25.59 -34.65
N THR A 277 29.62 -24.63 -34.31
CA THR A 277 31.08 -24.65 -34.10
C THR A 277 31.45 -23.43 -33.24
N LEU A 278 32.36 -23.61 -32.29
CA LEU A 278 32.99 -22.52 -31.53
C LEU A 278 33.79 -21.60 -32.46
N ARG A 279 33.44 -20.31 -32.52
CA ARG A 279 34.36 -19.23 -32.88
C ARG A 279 34.17 -18.06 -31.93
N ILE A 280 35.15 -17.89 -31.06
CA ILE A 280 35.36 -16.70 -30.24
C ILE A 280 35.88 -15.60 -31.16
N GLN A 281 35.15 -14.49 -31.29
CA GLN A 281 35.69 -13.22 -31.76
C GLN A 281 35.33 -12.12 -30.76
N ARG A 282 36.37 -11.42 -30.32
CA ARG A 282 36.36 -10.28 -29.41
C ARG A 282 36.04 -8.98 -30.16
N GLU A 283 35.45 -8.07 -29.40
CA GLU A 283 35.56 -6.60 -29.45
C GLU A 283 34.90 -5.81 -30.61
N GLY A 284 33.97 -4.95 -30.20
CA GLY A 284 33.53 -3.75 -30.92
C GLY A 284 33.02 -2.72 -29.90
N ALA A 285 33.83 -1.68 -29.64
CA ALA A 285 33.59 -0.60 -28.70
C ALA A 285 32.33 0.23 -29.02
N PRO A 286 31.68 0.88 -28.03
CA PRO A 286 30.52 1.72 -28.27
C PRO A 286 30.86 2.97 -29.09
N ASN A 287 29.96 3.27 -30.03
CA ASN A 287 30.06 4.31 -31.04
C ASN A 287 30.21 5.72 -30.42
N LYS A 288 31.42 6.30 -30.51
CA LYS A 288 31.80 7.64 -30.02
C LYS A 288 30.96 8.79 -30.62
N GLN A 289 30.14 8.55 -31.63
CA GLN A 289 29.33 9.59 -32.29
C GLN A 289 28.05 9.97 -31.52
N VAL A 290 27.57 9.14 -30.60
CA VAL A 290 26.36 9.45 -29.80
C VAL A 290 26.70 10.31 -28.57
N VAL A 291 27.92 10.18 -28.04
CA VAL A 291 28.37 10.92 -26.84
C VAL A 291 28.66 12.39 -27.15
N ASN A 292 29.26 12.70 -28.31
CA ASN A 292 29.56 14.09 -28.67
C ASN A 292 28.29 14.91 -29.00
N ARG A 293 27.21 14.28 -29.48
CA ARG A 293 25.94 14.99 -29.78
C ARG A 293 25.16 15.42 -28.53
N LEU A 294 25.44 14.82 -27.37
CA LEU A 294 24.82 15.17 -26.09
C LEU A 294 25.58 16.28 -25.35
N ILE A 295 26.87 16.45 -25.63
CA ILE A 295 27.72 17.46 -24.98
C ILE A 295 27.52 18.85 -25.62
N ASP A 296 27.31 18.93 -26.94
CA ASP A 296 27.10 20.22 -27.62
C ASP A 296 25.74 20.86 -27.32
N LYS A 297 24.73 20.08 -26.96
CA LYS A 297 23.37 20.57 -26.65
C LYS A 297 23.20 21.09 -25.21
N ILE A 298 24.21 20.88 -24.36
CA ILE A 298 24.24 21.38 -22.97
C ILE A 298 25.08 22.67 -22.86
N LYS A 299 25.89 23.01 -23.88
CA LYS A 299 26.66 24.27 -23.93
C LYS A 299 25.93 25.43 -24.63
N SER A 300 24.70 25.22 -25.09
CA SER A 300 23.88 26.24 -25.77
C SER A 300 22.61 26.61 -25.00
N ILE A 301 22.58 26.40 -23.69
CA ILE A 301 21.57 26.90 -22.75
C ILE A 301 22.30 27.66 -21.65
#